data_AF-A0A7S0ZNR8-F1
#
_entry.id   AF-A0A7S0ZNR8-F1
#
_cell.length_a   1.000
_cell.length_b   1.000
_cell.length_c   1.000
_cell.angle_alpha   90.00
_cell.angle_beta   90.00
_cell.angle_gamma   90.00
#
_symmetry.space_group_name_H-M   'P 1'
#
loop_
_entity.id
_entity.type
_entity.pdbx_description
1 polymer ?
#
loop_
_entity_poly.entity_id
_entity_poly.type
_entity_poly.pdbx_seq_one_letter_code
_entity_poly.pdbx_strand_id
1 'polypeptide(L)'
;GGALCLFLGSDGLGVAWEALSNAPVWCWIWLAVGVSAGQVLNVATYNAIGNAGVYYGFKLGHTVPWCYGFPFNTGLRHPQYLGVVLTLWGALPVLVCRGLVEVGFAQLVLVWGSMYAVMSAMEQLGDSDKTE
;
A
#
# COMPACT_ATOMS: atom_id res chain seq x y z
N GLY A 1 -7.01 -2.13 -20.33
CA GLY A 1 -7.06 -1.21 -21.49
C GLY A 1 -7.88 0.05 -21.19
N GLY A 2 -9.20 -0.06 -21.07
CA GLY A 2 -10.12 1.10 -21.13
C GLY A 2 -10.01 2.16 -20.02
N ALA A 3 -9.82 1.77 -18.75
CA ALA A 3 -9.76 2.74 -17.65
C ALA A 3 -8.49 3.62 -17.66
N LEU A 4 -7.38 3.07 -18.16
CA LEU A 4 -6.10 3.79 -18.25
C LEU A 4 -6.08 4.78 -19.42
N CYS A 5 -6.72 4.43 -20.56
CA CYS A 5 -6.97 5.35 -21.68
C CYS A 5 -7.74 6.61 -21.23
N LEU A 6 -8.71 6.44 -20.33
CA LEU A 6 -9.60 7.52 -19.87
C LEU A 6 -8.86 8.60 -19.06
N PHE A 7 -7.84 8.20 -18.28
CA PHE A 7 -7.06 9.11 -17.46
C PHE A 7 -5.85 9.71 -18.18
N LEU A 8 -5.26 8.98 -19.12
CA LEU A 8 -3.98 9.37 -19.74
C LEU A 8 -4.12 9.87 -21.18
N GLY A 9 -5.26 9.64 -21.84
CA GLY A 9 -5.39 9.81 -23.29
C GLY A 9 -4.58 8.77 -24.08
N SER A 10 -4.76 8.73 -25.40
CA SER A 10 -3.97 7.87 -26.30
C SER A 10 -2.48 8.20 -26.22
N ASP A 11 -2.16 9.48 -26.06
CA ASP A 11 -0.81 10.00 -26.13
C ASP A 11 -0.05 9.75 -24.82
N GLY A 12 -0.74 9.85 -23.66
CA GLY A 12 -0.15 9.55 -22.36
C GLY A 12 0.11 8.06 -22.13
N LEU A 13 -0.60 7.16 -22.82
CA LEU A 13 -0.29 5.72 -22.80
C LEU A 13 1.03 5.42 -23.51
N GLY A 14 1.31 6.08 -24.62
CA GLY A 14 2.58 5.95 -25.34
C GLY A 14 3.75 6.41 -24.48
N VAL A 15 3.62 7.59 -23.87
CA VAL A 15 4.63 8.16 -22.96
C VAL A 15 4.85 7.26 -21.73
N ALA A 16 3.77 6.74 -21.14
CA ALA A 16 3.88 5.81 -20.00
C ALA A 16 4.57 4.50 -20.41
N TRP A 17 4.20 3.92 -21.55
CA TRP A 17 4.82 2.68 -22.05
C TRP A 17 6.31 2.86 -22.34
N GLU A 18 6.68 3.98 -22.97
CA GLU A 18 8.08 4.31 -23.25
C GLU A 18 8.87 4.54 -21.96
N ALA A 19 8.30 5.27 -20.99
CA ALA A 19 8.93 5.50 -19.69
C ALA A 19 9.15 4.20 -18.91
N LEU A 20 8.16 3.28 -18.93
CA LEU A 20 8.28 1.96 -18.29
C LEU A 20 9.32 1.09 -18.99
N SER A 21 9.32 1.08 -20.33
CA SER A 21 10.26 0.27 -21.12
C SER A 21 11.71 0.72 -20.95
N ASN A 22 11.93 2.02 -20.72
CA ASN A 22 13.25 2.60 -20.48
C ASN A 22 13.64 2.63 -18.99
N ALA A 23 12.77 2.19 -18.08
CA ALA A 23 13.07 2.20 -16.66
C ALA A 23 14.20 1.20 -16.35
N PRO A 24 15.23 1.60 -15.58
CA PRO A 24 16.36 0.74 -15.28
C PRO A 24 15.92 -0.46 -14.43
N VAL A 25 16.59 -1.61 -14.64
CA VAL A 25 16.22 -2.90 -14.03
C VAL A 25 16.11 -2.85 -12.50
N TRP A 26 16.94 -2.04 -11.84
CA TRP A 26 16.89 -1.89 -10.39
C TRP A 26 15.55 -1.31 -9.88
N CYS A 27 14.87 -0.46 -10.66
CA CYS A 27 13.54 0.05 -10.31
C CYS A 27 12.52 -1.09 -10.26
N TRP A 28 12.59 -2.02 -11.22
CA TRP A 28 11.73 -3.19 -11.28
C TRP A 28 12.02 -4.19 -10.16
N ILE A 29 13.29 -4.38 -9.82
CA ILE A 29 13.68 -5.19 -8.65
C ILE A 29 13.10 -4.56 -7.37
N TRP A 30 13.20 -3.24 -7.21
CA TRP A 30 12.65 -2.57 -6.03
C TRP A 30 11.13 -2.69 -5.93
N LEU A 31 10.43 -2.53 -7.07
CA LEU A 31 8.99 -2.77 -7.15
C LEU A 31 8.66 -4.19 -6.73
N ALA A 32 9.33 -5.18 -7.32
CA ALA A 32 9.09 -6.58 -7.01
C ALA A 32 9.29 -6.88 -5.53
N VAL A 33 10.36 -6.39 -4.91
CA VAL A 33 10.65 -6.60 -3.48
C VAL A 33 9.59 -5.92 -2.61
N GLY A 34 9.30 -4.64 -2.85
CA GLY A 34 8.34 -3.88 -2.03
C GLY A 34 6.92 -4.41 -2.13
N VAL A 35 6.46 -4.73 -3.34
CA VAL A 35 5.15 -5.36 -3.56
C VAL A 35 5.10 -6.74 -2.90
N SER A 36 6.11 -7.58 -3.09
CA SER A 36 6.12 -8.93 -2.52
C SER A 36 6.09 -8.88 -0.99
N ALA A 37 6.95 -8.07 -0.38
CA ALA A 37 6.97 -7.89 1.08
C ALA A 37 5.63 -7.35 1.60
N GLY A 38 5.06 -6.37 0.90
CA GLY A 38 3.79 -5.78 1.27
C GLY A 38 2.61 -6.75 1.18
N GLN A 39 2.54 -7.52 0.10
CA GLN A 39 1.49 -8.52 -0.08
C GLN A 39 1.64 -9.71 0.88
N VAL A 40 2.87 -10.14 1.20
CA VAL A 40 3.11 -11.17 2.24
C VAL A 40 2.56 -10.71 3.59
N LEU A 41 2.80 -9.46 4.00
CA LEU A 41 2.24 -8.91 5.25
C LEU A 41 0.72 -8.84 5.21
N ASN A 42 0.13 -8.41 4.09
CA ASN A 42 -1.33 -8.38 3.94
C ASN A 42 -1.91 -9.79 4.08
N VAL A 43 -1.43 -10.76 3.28
CA VAL A 43 -1.90 -12.14 3.30
C VAL A 43 -1.72 -12.78 4.68
N ALA A 44 -0.56 -12.57 5.32
CA ALA A 44 -0.33 -13.08 6.66
C ALA A 44 -1.29 -12.47 7.69
N THR A 45 -1.63 -11.19 7.55
CA THR A 45 -2.65 -10.55 8.41
C THR A 45 -4.03 -11.18 8.20
N TYR A 46 -4.46 -11.37 6.95
CA TYR A 46 -5.71 -12.07 6.66
C TYR A 46 -5.73 -13.51 7.21
N ASN A 47 -4.63 -14.24 7.12
CA ASN A 47 -4.52 -15.59 7.66
C ASN A 47 -4.54 -15.62 9.19
N ALA A 48 -4.00 -14.59 9.83
CA ALA A 48 -3.88 -14.51 11.29
C ALA A 48 -5.20 -14.14 11.99
N ILE A 49 -5.94 -13.16 11.47
CA ILE A 49 -7.14 -12.61 12.15
C ILE A 49 -8.42 -12.69 11.31
N GLY A 50 -8.35 -13.21 10.08
CA GLY A 50 -9.48 -13.38 9.18
C GLY A 50 -10.07 -12.08 8.66
N ASN A 51 -11.06 -12.18 7.77
CA ASN A 51 -11.74 -11.01 7.19
C ASN A 51 -12.38 -10.11 8.26
N ALA A 52 -13.00 -10.69 9.28
CA ALA A 52 -13.62 -9.92 10.36
C ALA A 52 -12.57 -9.15 11.19
N GLY A 53 -11.40 -9.74 11.45
CA GLY A 53 -10.31 -9.06 12.13
C GLY A 53 -9.72 -7.93 11.31
N VAL A 54 -9.62 -8.11 9.99
CA VAL A 54 -9.14 -7.08 9.07
C VAL A 54 -10.14 -5.93 8.90
N TYR A 55 -11.43 -6.24 8.75
CA TYR A 55 -12.46 -5.25 8.41
C TYR A 55 -13.34 -4.89 9.60
N TYR A 56 -12.89 -3.94 10.44
CA TYR A 56 -13.65 -3.33 11.55
C TYR A 56 -14.55 -4.29 12.36
N GLY A 57 -14.27 -5.60 12.38
CA GLY A 57 -15.23 -6.59 12.86
C GLY A 57 -15.49 -6.43 14.35
N PHE A 58 -14.46 -6.02 15.10
CA PHE A 58 -14.61 -5.70 16.51
C PHE A 58 -15.58 -4.53 16.76
N LYS A 59 -15.62 -3.52 15.86
CA LYS A 59 -16.55 -2.38 15.95
C LYS A 59 -17.97 -2.79 15.56
N LEU A 60 -18.12 -3.88 14.82
CA LEU A 60 -19.40 -4.46 14.39
C LEU A 60 -19.87 -5.62 15.30
N GLY A 61 -19.21 -5.84 16.44
CA GLY A 61 -19.60 -6.85 17.43
C GLY A 61 -19.06 -8.26 17.18
N HIS A 62 -18.15 -8.45 16.21
CA HIS A 62 -17.46 -9.73 16.02
C HIS A 62 -16.31 -9.90 17.01
N THR A 63 -16.17 -11.11 17.56
CA THR A 63 -15.03 -11.49 18.39
C THR A 63 -13.81 -11.77 17.51
N VAL A 64 -12.80 -10.93 17.60
CA VAL A 64 -11.53 -11.08 16.86
C VAL A 64 -10.48 -11.64 17.82
N PRO A 65 -9.88 -12.82 17.53
CA PRO A 65 -8.86 -13.38 18.40
C PRO A 65 -7.56 -12.56 18.33
N TRP A 66 -6.93 -12.33 19.48
CA TRP A 66 -5.59 -11.78 19.54
C TRP A 66 -4.59 -12.76 18.93
N CYS A 67 -3.78 -12.30 17.98
CA CYS A 67 -2.73 -13.09 17.36
C CYS A 67 -1.36 -12.61 17.82
N TYR A 68 -0.52 -13.54 18.26
CA TYR A 68 0.86 -13.28 18.66
C TYR A 68 1.89 -13.90 17.70
N GLY A 69 1.43 -14.52 16.61
CA GLY A 69 2.27 -15.09 15.56
C GLY A 69 2.62 -14.05 14.49
N PHE A 70 3.35 -14.47 13.45
CA PHE A 70 3.60 -13.61 12.29
C PHE A 70 2.27 -13.20 11.63
N PRO A 71 2.05 -11.91 11.27
CA PRO A 71 3.01 -10.80 11.28
C PRO A 71 2.99 -9.90 12.54
N PHE A 72 2.28 -10.29 13.60
CA PHE A 72 2.15 -9.52 14.84
C PHE A 72 3.31 -9.72 15.83
N ASN A 73 4.08 -10.80 15.69
CA ASN A 73 5.27 -11.08 16.50
C ASN A 73 6.47 -10.15 16.21
N THR A 74 6.41 -9.32 15.17
CA THR A 74 7.51 -8.42 14.77
C THR A 74 7.50 -7.08 15.51
N GLY A 75 6.63 -6.92 16.53
CA GLY A 75 6.43 -5.65 17.25
C GLY A 75 5.60 -4.63 16.48
N LEU A 76 5.02 -5.01 15.34
CA LEU A 76 4.15 -4.16 14.54
C LEU A 76 2.70 -4.28 15.02
N ARG A 77 2.10 -3.15 15.43
CA ARG A 77 0.70 -3.10 15.85
C ARG A 77 -0.27 -3.23 14.67
N HIS A 78 0.11 -2.70 13.51
CA HIS A 78 -0.70 -2.71 12.28
C HIS A 78 0.11 -3.18 11.07
N PRO A 79 0.38 -4.50 10.94
CA PRO A 79 1.20 -5.05 9.86
C PRO A 79 0.63 -4.80 8.45
N GLN A 80 -0.70 -4.67 8.33
CA GLN A 80 -1.36 -4.32 7.07
C GLN A 80 -0.98 -2.92 6.56
N TYR A 81 -0.86 -1.95 7.46
CA TYR A 81 -0.45 -0.59 7.09
C TYR A 81 0.99 -0.54 6.63
N LEU A 82 1.88 -1.29 7.29
CA LEU A 82 3.24 -1.44 6.78
C LEU A 82 3.24 -2.11 5.39
N GLY A 83 2.38 -3.11 5.18
CA GLY A 83 2.26 -3.77 3.89
C GLY A 83 1.87 -2.83 2.74
N VAL A 84 0.93 -1.92 2.99
CA VAL A 84 0.55 -0.86 2.04
C VAL A 84 1.72 0.10 1.79
N VAL A 85 2.39 0.57 2.85
CA VAL A 85 3.55 1.46 2.72
C VAL A 85 4.65 0.80 1.88
N LEU A 86 5.01 -0.45 2.15
CA LEU A 86 6.04 -1.17 1.39
C LEU A 86 5.65 -1.33 -0.09
N THR A 87 4.38 -1.56 -0.38
CA THR A 87 3.86 -1.65 -1.76
C THR A 87 4.00 -0.31 -2.48
N LEU A 88 3.60 0.79 -1.82
CA LEU A 88 3.69 2.14 -2.39
C LEU A 88 5.14 2.59 -2.58
N TRP A 89 6.00 2.33 -1.60
CA TRP A 89 7.43 2.67 -1.66
C TRP A 89 8.18 1.82 -2.67
N GLY A 90 7.84 0.54 -2.83
CA GLY A 90 8.38 -0.29 -3.90
C GLY A 90 8.04 0.24 -5.29
N ALA A 91 6.85 0.81 -5.47
CA ALA A 91 6.44 1.39 -6.75
C ALA A 91 7.09 2.74 -7.06
N LEU A 92 7.55 3.46 -6.03
CA LEU A 92 8.05 4.83 -6.16
C LEU A 92 9.22 4.98 -7.17
N PRO A 93 10.25 4.13 -7.19
CA PRO A 93 11.34 4.23 -8.18
C PRO A 93 10.88 4.08 -9.63
N VAL A 94 9.84 3.30 -9.90
CA VAL A 94 9.25 3.16 -11.24
C VAL A 94 8.43 4.39 -11.58
N LEU A 95 7.64 4.90 -10.62
CA LEU A 95 6.72 6.03 -10.81
C LEU A 95 7.42 7.40 -10.85
N VAL A 96 8.63 7.51 -10.29
CA VAL A 96 9.47 8.72 -10.31
C VAL A 96 10.39 8.77 -11.55
N CYS A 97 10.33 7.77 -12.44
CA CYS A 97 10.97 7.87 -13.75
C CYS A 97 10.40 9.09 -14.51
N ARG A 98 11.28 9.94 -15.08
CA ARG A 98 10.92 11.29 -15.59
C ARG A 98 9.66 11.32 -16.45
N GLY A 99 9.47 10.34 -17.33
CA GLY A 99 8.29 10.27 -18.21
C GLY A 99 6.97 10.00 -17.49
N LEU A 100 6.97 9.34 -16.33
CA LEU A 100 5.76 9.06 -15.53
C LEU A 100 5.41 10.21 -14.56
N VAL A 101 6.41 11.02 -14.18
CA VAL A 101 6.20 12.23 -13.37
C VAL A 101 5.41 13.28 -14.15
N GLU A 102 5.73 13.48 -15.43
CA GLU A 102 5.04 14.42 -16.32
C GLU A 102 3.58 14.03 -16.57
N VAL A 103 3.28 12.73 -16.49
CA VAL A 103 1.93 12.16 -16.63
C VAL A 103 1.14 12.21 -15.31
N GLY A 104 1.77 12.62 -14.21
CA GLY A 104 1.13 12.88 -12.93
C GLY A 104 0.99 11.69 -11.97
N PHE A 105 1.63 10.56 -12.29
CA PHE A 105 1.61 9.37 -11.42
C PHE A 105 2.32 9.58 -10.08
N ALA A 106 3.29 10.51 -10.01
CA ALA A 106 3.94 10.86 -8.76
C ALA A 106 2.97 11.52 -7.76
N GLN A 107 2.01 12.33 -8.23
CA GLN A 107 0.98 12.91 -7.35
C GLN A 107 0.05 11.84 -6.79
N LEU A 108 -0.23 10.78 -7.54
CA LEU A 108 -1.04 9.65 -7.06
C LEU A 108 -0.41 8.97 -5.84
N VAL A 109 0.90 8.73 -5.87
CA VAL A 109 1.62 8.13 -4.74
C VAL A 109 1.63 9.05 -3.51
N LEU A 110 1.82 10.35 -3.71
CA LEU A 110 1.84 11.33 -2.62
C LEU A 110 0.47 11.52 -1.98
N VAL A 111 -0.59 11.61 -2.79
CA VAL A 111 -1.97 11.71 -2.28
C VAL A 111 -2.35 10.43 -1.55
N TRP A 112 -2.10 9.27 -2.15
CA TRP A 112 -2.50 8.01 -1.54
C TRP A 112 -1.69 7.68 -0.28
N GLY A 113 -0.38 7.99 -0.30
CA GLY A 113 0.49 7.87 0.87
C GLY A 113 0.09 8.80 2.01
N SER A 114 -0.29 10.05 1.71
CA SER A 114 -0.73 11.00 2.74
C SER A 114 -2.07 10.61 3.36
N MET A 115 -3.02 10.10 2.58
CA MET A 115 -4.29 9.56 3.10
C MET A 115 -4.05 8.40 4.08
N TYR A 116 -3.16 7.46 3.74
CA TYR A 116 -2.83 6.34 4.62
C TYR A 116 -2.05 6.80 5.87
N ALA A 117 -1.16 7.77 5.75
CA ALA A 117 -0.46 8.34 6.90
C ALA A 117 -1.43 9.02 7.87
N VAL A 118 -2.39 9.80 7.36
CA VAL A 118 -3.44 10.44 8.17
C VAL A 118 -4.33 9.40 8.85
N MET A 119 -4.78 8.37 8.12
CA MET A 119 -5.57 7.26 8.70
C MET A 119 -4.80 6.55 9.83
N SER A 120 -3.54 6.22 9.60
CA SER A 120 -2.69 5.59 10.62
C SER A 120 -2.51 6.48 11.86
N ALA A 121 -2.37 7.79 11.68
CA ALA A 121 -2.25 8.73 12.80
C ALA A 121 -3.56 8.85 13.58
N MET A 122 -4.71 8.94 12.89
CA MET A 122 -6.03 9.00 13.52
C MET A 122 -6.33 7.72 14.30
N GLU A 123 -5.97 6.55 13.79
CA GLU A 123 -6.22 5.28 14.47
C GLU A 123 -5.30 5.05 15.66
N GLN A 124 -4.06 5.57 15.63
CA GLN A 124 -3.20 5.61 16.81
C GLN A 124 -3.80 6.48 17.93
N LEU A 125 -4.36 7.65 17.58
CA LEU A 125 -4.96 8.59 18.55
C LEU A 125 -6.31 8.11 19.11
N GLY A 126 -7.11 7.39 18.31
CA GLY A 126 -8.43 6.90 18.74
C GLY A 126 -8.41 5.71 19.71
N ASP A 127 -7.30 4.98 19.77
CA ASP A 127 -7.12 3.83 20.67
C ASP A 127 -6.51 4.21 22.04
N SER A 128 -5.84 5.37 22.14
CA SER A 128 -5.29 5.86 23.42
C SER A 128 -6.35 6.30 24.44
N ASP A 129 -7.60 6.49 24.00
CA ASP A 129 -8.73 6.89 24.85
C ASP A 129 -9.51 5.70 25.44
N LYS A 130 -9.11 4.45 25.16
CA LYS A 130 -9.82 3.25 25.63
C LYS A 130 -9.07 2.42 26.66
N THR A 131 -7.96 2.94 27.18
CA THR A 131 -7.34 2.39 28.40
C THR A 131 -7.96 3.06 29.63
N GLU A 132 -9.21 2.72 29.90
CA GLU A 132 -9.78 2.71 31.26
C GLU A 132 -10.09 1.26 31.64
#